data_AF-A0A6N6LJI3-F1
#
_entry.id   AF-A0A6N6LJI3-F1
#
_cell.length_a   1.000
_cell.length_b   1.000
_cell.length_c   1.000
_cell.angle_alpha   90.00
_cell.angle_beta   90.00
_cell.angle_gamma   90.00
#
_symmetry.space_group_name_H-M   'P 1'
#
loop_
_entity.id
_entity.type
_entity.pdbx_description
1 polymer ?
#
loop_
_entity_poly.entity_id
_entity_poly.type
_entity_poly.pdbx_seq_one_letter_code
_entity_poly.pdbx_strand_id
1 'polypeptide(L)'
;MQYKLYKKGQIIKLSHFANAHKELSFNQIIDFYSVFGGLNVENFTGELFLDIENLLLKNYEKINADFNFNAISSYALNLLAKNSRKKYSILRKISHFKGLSIMQEMLNLGILKLEKSKEEKFFKDKRYKLKKDLRSYVIQDKLVFKDNFTRFFFRFLKSNEKLILKGEFDIVLNDIKLNLEHYQSFCFEQLACEYLEEQFQVLNVQSYWNKELELDVYYKDENLCFIGEVKFKHKKICKNILNQLKFKAKRLNLTPDYYILFSKNGFSEQFDKSAEKNVLLYDLNAFKKLI
;
A
#
# COMPACT_ATOMS: atom_id res chain seq x y z
N MET A 1 26.63 5.77 -14.80
CA MET A 1 25.59 4.81 -14.41
C MET A 1 24.37 5.02 -15.29
N GLN A 2 24.00 4.01 -16.07
CA GLN A 2 22.93 4.11 -17.06
C GLN A 2 21.61 3.79 -16.35
N TYR A 3 21.01 4.78 -15.69
CA TYR A 3 19.71 4.63 -15.05
C TYR A 3 18.67 4.35 -16.13
N LYS A 4 18.14 3.14 -16.18
CA LYS A 4 16.95 2.82 -16.95
C LYS A 4 15.91 2.36 -15.96
N LEU A 5 14.77 3.06 -15.88
CA LEU A 5 13.59 2.45 -15.26
C LEU A 5 13.35 1.06 -15.89
N TYR A 6 12.92 0.09 -15.08
CA TYR A 6 12.17 -1.03 -15.64
C TYR A 6 11.01 -0.44 -16.46
N LYS A 7 10.57 -1.11 -17.54
CA LYS A 7 9.46 -0.60 -18.38
C LYS A 7 8.35 -0.08 -17.46
N LYS A 8 7.90 1.17 -17.67
CA LYS A 8 6.92 1.85 -16.81
C LYS A 8 5.78 0.89 -16.42
N GLY A 9 5.55 0.72 -15.12
CA GLY A 9 4.49 -0.13 -14.58
C GLY A 9 4.78 -1.64 -14.58
N GLN A 10 6.03 -2.07 -14.79
CA GLN A 10 6.44 -3.45 -14.57
C GLN A 10 6.46 -3.75 -13.06
N ILE A 11 5.67 -4.74 -12.64
CA ILE A 11 5.63 -5.19 -11.25
C ILE A 11 6.88 -6.02 -10.99
N ILE A 12 7.75 -5.52 -10.12
CA ILE A 12 8.86 -6.29 -9.59
C ILE A 12 8.37 -6.94 -8.30
N LYS A 13 8.33 -8.27 -8.26
CA LYS A 13 8.04 -9.00 -7.02
C LYS A 13 9.18 -8.82 -6.02
N LEU A 14 8.87 -8.94 -4.73
CA LEU A 14 9.86 -8.89 -3.65
C LEU A 14 11.01 -9.89 -3.88
N SER A 15 10.72 -11.12 -4.28
CA SER A 15 11.76 -12.13 -4.58
C SER A 15 12.72 -11.68 -5.67
N HIS A 16 12.24 -11.05 -6.74
CA HIS A 16 13.12 -10.56 -7.81
C HIS A 16 14.02 -9.42 -7.30
N PHE A 17 13.45 -8.48 -6.55
CA PHE A 17 14.21 -7.38 -5.93
C PHE A 17 15.28 -7.91 -4.96
N ALA A 18 14.90 -8.84 -4.08
CA ALA A 18 15.81 -9.46 -3.12
C ALA A 18 16.94 -10.23 -3.81
N ASN A 19 16.64 -10.96 -4.90
CA ASN A 19 17.66 -11.69 -5.65
C ASN A 19 18.64 -10.79 -6.40
N ALA A 20 18.19 -9.61 -6.83
CA ALA A 20 19.06 -8.61 -7.45
C ALA A 20 19.95 -7.88 -6.44
N HIS A 21 19.52 -7.80 -5.17
CA HIS A 21 20.16 -7.00 -4.13
C HIS A 21 20.62 -7.84 -2.92
N LYS A 22 21.52 -8.80 -3.18
CA LYS A 22 22.03 -9.74 -2.15
C LYS A 22 22.93 -9.07 -1.12
N GLU A 23 23.42 -7.87 -1.39
CA GLU A 23 24.19 -7.04 -0.49
C GLU A 23 23.37 -6.50 0.69
N LEU A 24 22.04 -6.43 0.55
CA LEU A 24 21.15 -5.92 1.59
C LEU A 24 20.75 -7.03 2.57
N SER A 25 20.70 -6.70 3.87
CA SER A 25 20.06 -7.59 4.85
C SER A 25 18.55 -7.71 4.60
N PHE A 26 17.93 -8.78 5.08
CA PHE A 26 16.48 -8.98 4.94
C PHE A 26 15.62 -7.79 5.40
N ASN A 27 15.98 -7.16 6.52
CA ASN A 27 15.26 -5.98 7.02
C ASN A 27 15.42 -4.79 6.06
N GLN A 28 16.64 -4.59 5.54
CA GLN A 28 16.89 -3.55 4.54
C GLN A 28 16.13 -3.84 3.24
N ILE A 29 16.04 -5.09 2.79
CA ILE A 29 15.32 -5.46 1.55
C ILE A 29 13.89 -4.93 1.58
N ILE A 30 13.15 -5.08 2.68
CA ILE A 30 11.77 -4.58 2.78
C ILE A 30 11.72 -3.05 2.72
N ASP A 31 12.62 -2.39 3.45
CA ASP A 31 12.67 -0.94 3.48
C ASP A 31 13.06 -0.37 2.10
N PHE A 32 14.06 -0.94 1.43
CA PHE A 32 14.49 -0.56 0.09
C PHE A 32 13.45 -0.91 -0.97
N TYR A 33 12.84 -2.09 -0.92
CA TYR A 33 11.78 -2.49 -1.86
C TYR A 33 10.57 -1.55 -1.80
N SER A 34 10.24 -1.04 -0.62
CA SER A 34 9.17 -0.06 -0.46
C SER A 34 9.45 1.28 -1.15
N VAL A 35 10.72 1.63 -1.36
CA VAL A 35 11.14 2.89 -2.01
C VAL A 35 11.47 2.67 -3.48
N PHE A 36 12.33 1.69 -3.76
CA PHE A 36 12.94 1.43 -5.06
C PHE A 36 12.24 0.32 -5.87
N GLY A 37 11.26 -0.39 -5.30
CA GLY A 37 10.53 -1.44 -6.02
C GLY A 37 9.79 -0.89 -7.23
N GLY A 38 10.37 -1.06 -8.42
CA GLY A 38 9.92 -0.48 -9.70
C GLY A 38 11.00 0.33 -10.44
N LEU A 39 12.13 0.63 -9.78
CA LEU A 39 13.31 1.26 -10.36
C LEU A 39 14.45 0.24 -10.50
N ASN A 40 15.18 0.28 -11.63
CA ASN A 40 16.39 -0.53 -11.78
C ASN A 40 17.58 0.22 -11.19
N VAL A 41 18.05 -0.26 -10.05
CA VAL A 41 19.27 0.19 -9.40
C VAL A 41 20.22 -0.98 -9.39
N GLU A 42 21.51 -0.77 -9.65
CA GLU A 42 22.49 -1.86 -9.68
C GLU A 42 23.10 -2.13 -8.30
N ASN A 43 23.48 -1.08 -7.57
CA ASN A 43 24.17 -1.21 -6.29
C ASN A 43 23.67 -0.18 -5.28
N PHE A 44 23.33 -0.66 -4.08
CA PHE A 44 23.01 0.18 -2.94
C PHE A 44 24.20 0.28 -1.98
N THR A 45 24.31 1.41 -1.28
CA THR A 45 25.28 1.56 -0.19
C THR A 45 24.82 0.84 1.09
N GLY A 46 23.52 0.57 1.20
CA GLY A 46 22.89 -0.04 2.38
C GLY A 46 22.31 1.00 3.36
N GLU A 47 22.59 2.28 3.15
CA GLU A 47 22.03 3.39 3.89
C GLU A 47 20.87 4.03 3.12
N LEU A 48 19.63 3.69 3.50
CA LEU A 48 18.42 4.05 2.74
C LEU A 48 18.34 5.55 2.37
N PHE A 49 18.63 6.44 3.31
CA PHE A 49 18.51 7.88 3.06
C PHE A 49 19.66 8.43 2.20
N LEU A 50 20.87 7.89 2.35
CA LEU A 50 22.00 8.21 1.49
C LEU A 50 21.73 7.76 0.05
N ASP A 51 21.16 6.57 -0.11
CA ASP A 51 20.76 6.02 -1.42
C ASP A 51 19.60 6.83 -2.02
N ILE A 52 18.62 7.28 -1.23
CA ILE A 52 17.57 8.19 -1.72
C ILE A 52 18.17 9.50 -2.24
N GLU A 53 19.09 10.12 -1.50
CA GLU A 53 19.72 11.36 -1.92
C GLU A 53 20.54 11.16 -3.22
N ASN A 54 21.44 10.18 -3.21
CA ASN A 54 22.40 9.96 -4.29
C ASN A 54 21.77 9.40 -5.56
N LEU A 55 20.81 8.49 -5.42
CA LEU A 55 20.21 7.80 -6.55
C LEU A 55 18.96 8.52 -7.05
N LEU A 56 18.19 9.18 -6.17
CA LEU A 56 16.92 9.79 -6.55
C LEU A 56 16.99 11.32 -6.63
N LEU A 57 17.40 12.01 -5.56
CA LEU A 57 17.35 13.48 -5.53
C LEU A 57 18.37 14.09 -6.50
N LYS A 58 19.62 13.63 -6.45
CA LYS A 58 20.70 14.08 -7.36
C LYS A 58 20.45 13.74 -8.83
N ASN A 59 19.65 12.71 -9.12
CA ASN A 59 19.30 12.30 -10.48
C ASN A 59 17.85 12.62 -10.87
N TYR A 60 17.20 13.54 -10.16
CA TYR A 60 15.77 13.80 -10.31
C TYR A 60 15.36 14.10 -11.75
N GLU A 61 16.10 14.95 -12.47
CA GLU A 61 15.73 15.32 -13.84
C GLU A 61 15.70 14.11 -14.79
N LYS A 62 16.66 13.20 -14.64
CA LYS A 62 16.72 11.96 -15.43
C LYS A 62 15.52 11.06 -15.14
N ILE A 63 15.20 10.89 -13.85
CA ILE A 63 14.06 10.08 -13.43
C ILE A 63 12.75 10.73 -13.89
N ASN A 64 12.61 12.05 -13.75
CA ASN A 64 11.41 12.79 -14.12
C ASN A 64 11.17 12.79 -15.64
N ALA A 65 12.22 12.67 -16.46
CA ALA A 65 12.09 12.50 -17.92
C ALA A 65 11.26 11.26 -18.28
N ASP A 66 11.33 10.21 -17.47
CA ASP A 66 10.47 9.05 -17.64
C ASP A 66 9.04 9.30 -17.17
N PHE A 67 8.77 10.25 -16.27
CA PHE A 67 7.41 10.60 -15.84
C PHE A 67 6.87 11.82 -16.61
N ASN A 68 6.85 11.75 -17.94
CA ASN A 68 6.37 12.81 -18.83
C ASN A 68 4.83 12.95 -18.86
N PHE A 69 4.24 13.33 -17.72
CA PHE A 69 2.82 13.63 -17.58
C PHE A 69 2.59 15.14 -17.54
N ASN A 70 1.46 15.59 -18.11
CA ASN A 70 1.04 16.98 -17.97
C ASN A 70 0.83 17.34 -16.48
N ALA A 71 0.85 18.65 -16.18
CA ALA A 71 0.78 19.15 -14.80
C ALA A 71 -0.46 18.67 -14.04
N ILE A 72 -1.62 18.56 -14.70
CA ILE A 72 -2.88 18.14 -14.09
C ILE A 72 -2.84 16.64 -13.73
N SER A 73 -2.28 15.81 -14.61
CA SER A 73 -2.14 14.37 -14.38
C SER A 73 -1.13 14.08 -13.29
N SER A 74 0.01 14.78 -13.30
CA SER A 74 1.00 14.74 -12.21
C SER A 74 0.38 15.15 -10.87
N TYR A 75 -0.46 16.19 -10.87
CA TYR A 75 -1.18 16.62 -9.67
C TYR A 75 -2.20 15.57 -9.20
N ALA A 76 -2.95 14.93 -10.10
CA ALA A 76 -3.88 13.85 -9.76
C ALA A 76 -3.17 12.65 -9.12
N LEU A 77 -2.03 12.23 -9.68
CA LEU A 77 -1.21 11.14 -9.16
C LEU A 77 -0.59 11.51 -7.81
N ASN A 78 -0.13 12.76 -7.64
CA ASN A 78 0.33 13.27 -6.35
C ASN A 78 -0.76 13.19 -5.27
N LEU A 79 -1.99 13.61 -5.61
CA LEU A 79 -3.12 13.50 -4.69
C LEU A 79 -3.33 12.04 -4.28
N LEU A 80 -3.42 11.11 -5.24
CA LEU A 80 -3.60 9.68 -4.97
C LEU A 80 -2.49 9.09 -4.10
N ALA A 81 -1.23 9.43 -4.38
CA ALA A 81 -0.10 8.96 -3.59
C ALA A 81 -0.16 9.42 -2.13
N LYS A 82 -0.85 10.55 -1.86
CA LYS A 82 -0.99 11.14 -0.52
C LYS A 82 -2.17 10.62 0.31
N ASN A 83 -3.17 9.97 -0.29
CA ASN A 83 -4.46 9.77 0.36
C ASN A 83 -4.90 8.29 0.46
N SER A 84 -6.16 8.07 0.84
CA SER A 84 -6.78 6.75 1.03
C SER A 84 -7.04 5.94 -0.25
N ARG A 85 -6.45 6.32 -1.40
CA ARG A 85 -6.54 5.65 -2.71
C ARG A 85 -7.94 5.71 -3.35
N LYS A 86 -8.86 6.51 -2.80
CA LYS A 86 -10.25 6.62 -3.27
C LYS A 86 -10.40 7.65 -4.38
N LYS A 87 -11.13 7.33 -5.46
CA LYS A 87 -11.37 8.21 -6.63
C LYS A 87 -11.87 9.61 -6.24
N TYR A 88 -12.70 9.68 -5.21
CA TYR A 88 -13.28 10.93 -4.71
C TYR A 88 -12.23 12.00 -4.37
N SER A 89 -11.03 11.60 -3.94
CA SER A 89 -9.96 12.54 -3.61
C SER A 89 -9.54 13.41 -4.80
N ILE A 90 -9.50 12.81 -6.00
CA ILE A 90 -9.17 13.51 -7.25
C ILE A 90 -10.36 14.37 -7.66
N LEU A 91 -11.56 13.77 -7.68
CA LEU A 91 -12.79 14.42 -8.19
C LEU A 91 -13.22 15.65 -7.37
N ARG A 92 -12.70 15.80 -6.14
CA ARG A 92 -12.90 17.00 -5.31
C ARG A 92 -11.96 18.17 -5.67
N LYS A 93 -10.81 17.89 -6.29
CA LYS A 93 -9.77 18.88 -6.61
C LYS A 93 -9.63 19.16 -8.11
N ILE A 94 -10.06 18.22 -8.94
CA ILE A 94 -10.04 18.30 -10.40
C ILE A 94 -11.47 18.11 -10.88
N SER A 95 -11.86 18.82 -11.96
CA SER A 95 -13.21 18.70 -12.52
C SER A 95 -13.55 17.25 -12.84
N HIS A 96 -14.80 16.87 -12.61
CA HIS A 96 -15.23 15.47 -12.65
C HIS A 96 -14.84 14.75 -13.95
N PHE A 97 -15.15 15.35 -15.11
CA PHE A 97 -14.83 14.78 -16.43
C PHE A 97 -13.32 14.60 -16.64
N LYS A 98 -12.51 15.62 -16.31
CA LYS A 98 -11.06 15.54 -16.44
C LYS A 98 -10.46 14.51 -15.49
N GLY A 99 -10.94 14.47 -14.25
CA GLY A 99 -10.51 13.49 -13.26
C GLY A 99 -10.79 12.06 -13.71
N LEU A 100 -11.98 11.76 -14.25
CA LEU A 100 -12.30 10.46 -14.82
C LEU A 100 -11.39 10.10 -16.00
N SER A 101 -11.18 11.04 -16.93
CA SER A 101 -10.30 10.85 -18.08
C SER A 101 -8.87 10.49 -17.66
N ILE A 102 -8.30 11.24 -16.71
CA ILE A 102 -6.96 10.97 -16.18
C ILE A 102 -6.91 9.60 -15.51
N MET A 103 -7.90 9.25 -14.68
CA MET A 103 -7.93 7.93 -14.04
C MET A 103 -7.97 6.79 -15.06
N GLN A 104 -8.75 6.93 -16.14
CA GLN A 104 -8.81 5.93 -17.21
C GLN A 104 -7.47 5.83 -17.96
N GLU A 105 -6.85 6.96 -18.27
CA GLU A 105 -5.53 7.01 -18.91
C GLU A 105 -4.47 6.31 -18.05
N MET A 106 -4.42 6.60 -16.75
CA MET A 106 -3.44 6.00 -15.84
C MET A 106 -3.65 4.49 -15.64
N LEU A 107 -4.90 4.01 -15.73
CA LEU A 107 -5.22 2.58 -15.76
C LEU A 107 -4.73 1.93 -17.07
N ASN A 108 -4.98 2.57 -18.22
CA ASN A 108 -4.56 2.08 -19.53
C ASN A 108 -3.03 2.03 -19.67
N LEU A 109 -2.33 3.05 -19.17
CA LEU A 109 -0.87 3.10 -19.12
C LEU A 109 -0.26 2.10 -18.11
N GLY A 110 -1.09 1.47 -17.29
CA GLY A 110 -0.64 0.50 -16.30
C GLY A 110 0.09 1.11 -15.10
N ILE A 111 -0.07 2.42 -14.85
CA ILE A 111 0.48 3.08 -13.66
C ILE A 111 -0.37 2.76 -12.44
N LEU A 112 -1.69 2.73 -12.65
CA LEU A 112 -2.67 2.37 -11.63
C LEU A 112 -3.28 1.00 -11.96
N LYS A 113 -3.76 0.33 -10.91
CA LYS A 113 -4.67 -0.80 -10.96
C LYS A 113 -5.91 -0.50 -10.13
N LEU A 114 -7.02 -1.13 -10.50
CA LEU A 114 -8.29 -1.01 -9.79
C LEU A 114 -8.40 -2.14 -8.77
N GLU A 115 -8.49 -1.80 -7.49
CA GLU A 115 -8.82 -2.75 -6.43
C GLU A 115 -10.32 -2.66 -6.15
N LYS A 116 -11.04 -3.72 -6.52
CA LYS A 116 -12.50 -3.78 -6.38
C LYS A 116 -12.89 -3.88 -4.91
N SER A 117 -13.87 -3.10 -4.48
CA SER A 117 -14.42 -3.26 -3.13
C SER A 117 -15.05 -4.65 -2.98
N LYS A 118 -14.83 -5.28 -1.82
CA LYS A 118 -15.49 -6.52 -1.40
C LYS A 118 -16.79 -6.25 -0.63
N GLU A 119 -17.21 -4.98 -0.52
CA GLU A 119 -18.48 -4.62 0.10
C GLU A 119 -19.66 -5.17 -0.71
N GLU A 120 -20.54 -5.88 -0.03
CA GLU A 120 -21.79 -6.36 -0.63
C GLU A 120 -22.75 -5.19 -0.83
N LYS A 121 -23.45 -5.18 -1.98
CA LYS A 121 -24.47 -4.17 -2.24
C LYS A 121 -25.61 -4.34 -1.26
N PHE A 122 -26.03 -3.24 -0.62
CA PHE A 122 -27.23 -3.22 0.20
C PHE A 122 -28.43 -3.77 -0.58
N PHE A 123 -29.09 -4.79 -0.03
CA PHE A 123 -30.33 -5.30 -0.58
C PHE A 123 -31.41 -4.21 -0.47
N LYS A 124 -32.00 -3.82 -1.60
CA LYS A 124 -33.15 -2.91 -1.64
C LYS A 124 -34.42 -3.74 -1.53
N ASP A 125 -34.95 -3.90 -0.32
CA ASP A 125 -36.33 -4.37 -0.19
C ASP A 125 -37.27 -3.30 -0.73
N LYS A 126 -38.10 -3.64 -1.72
CA LYS A 126 -39.08 -2.72 -2.31
C LYS A 126 -40.07 -2.18 -1.28
N ARG A 127 -40.27 -2.89 -0.16
CA ARG A 127 -41.22 -2.51 0.91
C ARG A 127 -40.64 -1.52 1.93
N TYR A 128 -39.32 -1.42 2.04
CA TYR A 128 -38.66 -0.58 3.05
C TYR A 128 -37.75 0.46 2.40
N LYS A 129 -38.01 1.74 2.69
CA LYS A 129 -37.14 2.82 2.22
C LYS A 129 -35.79 2.75 2.95
N LEU A 130 -34.69 2.66 2.20
CA LEU A 130 -33.33 2.80 2.73
C LEU A 130 -33.19 4.09 3.57
N LYS A 131 -32.35 4.05 4.61
CA LYS A 131 -31.94 5.25 5.35
C LYS A 131 -31.40 6.30 4.38
N LYS A 132 -31.70 7.59 4.61
CA LYS A 132 -31.35 8.70 3.71
C LYS A 132 -29.89 8.66 3.27
N ASP A 133 -28.98 8.40 4.21
CA ASP A 133 -27.53 8.41 3.99
C ASP A 133 -27.01 7.23 3.16
N LEU A 134 -27.82 6.16 3.00
CA LEU A 134 -27.51 4.99 2.17
C LEU A 134 -28.08 5.12 0.75
N ARG A 135 -29.02 6.06 0.52
CA ARG A 135 -29.64 6.23 -0.81
C ARG A 135 -28.68 6.78 -1.86
N SER A 136 -27.78 7.67 -1.43
CA SER A 136 -26.74 8.28 -2.28
C SER A 136 -25.38 7.61 -2.13
N TYR A 137 -25.28 6.58 -1.28
CA TYR A 137 -24.02 5.89 -1.06
C TYR A 137 -23.66 5.04 -2.28
N VAL A 138 -22.43 5.24 -2.76
CA VAL A 138 -21.86 4.48 -3.87
C VAL A 138 -20.64 3.76 -3.34
N ILE A 139 -20.63 2.43 -3.47
CA ILE A 139 -19.45 1.61 -3.17
C ILE A 139 -18.31 2.08 -4.07
N GLN A 140 -17.18 2.45 -3.45
CA GLN A 140 -16.04 3.00 -4.17
C GLN A 140 -14.91 1.99 -4.26
N ASP A 141 -14.52 1.66 -5.48
CA ASP A 141 -13.25 0.98 -5.75
C ASP A 141 -12.06 1.89 -5.38
N LYS A 142 -10.93 1.28 -5.02
CA LYS A 142 -9.66 1.98 -4.81
C LYS A 142 -8.80 1.94 -6.07
N LEU A 143 -8.02 2.99 -6.28
CA LEU A 143 -6.98 3.08 -7.31
C LEU A 143 -5.62 2.97 -6.64
N VAL A 144 -4.84 1.98 -7.04
CA VAL A 144 -3.57 1.62 -6.41
C VAL A 144 -2.47 1.70 -7.44
N PHE A 145 -1.30 2.23 -7.08
CA PHE A 145 -0.12 2.20 -7.94
C PHE A 145 0.34 0.77 -8.15
N LYS A 146 0.75 0.41 -9.37
CA LYS A 146 1.20 -0.96 -9.65
C LYS A 146 2.54 -1.29 -8.99
N ASP A 147 3.40 -0.30 -8.81
CA ASP A 147 4.70 -0.44 -8.19
C ASP A 147 4.94 0.62 -7.11
N ASN A 148 5.84 0.30 -6.19
CA ASN A 148 6.18 1.14 -5.04
C ASN A 148 6.88 2.43 -5.49
N PHE A 149 7.87 2.32 -6.39
CA PHE A 149 8.68 3.44 -6.82
C PHE A 149 7.85 4.54 -7.47
N THR A 150 6.91 4.21 -8.35
CA THR A 150 6.02 5.20 -8.97
C THR A 150 5.19 5.93 -7.92
N ARG A 151 4.67 5.21 -6.91
CA ARG A 151 3.97 5.86 -5.77
C ARG A 151 4.92 6.76 -4.98
N PHE A 152 6.16 6.32 -4.73
CA PHE A 152 7.18 7.09 -4.02
C PHE A 152 7.51 8.38 -4.78
N PHE A 153 7.73 8.26 -6.09
CA PHE A 153 8.02 9.36 -7.00
C PHE A 153 6.96 10.45 -6.90
N PHE A 154 5.67 10.11 -7.05
CA PHE A 154 4.61 11.11 -6.97
C PHE A 154 4.37 11.62 -5.54
N ARG A 155 4.63 10.81 -4.50
CA ARG A 155 4.48 11.22 -3.09
C ARG A 155 5.53 12.24 -2.67
N PHE A 156 6.80 11.99 -2.98
CA PHE A 156 7.96 12.68 -2.37
C PHE A 156 8.85 13.41 -3.37
N LEU A 157 9.05 12.87 -4.59
CA LEU A 157 9.93 13.50 -5.56
C LEU A 157 9.19 14.61 -6.32
N LYS A 158 8.14 14.24 -7.05
CA LYS A 158 7.36 15.21 -7.83
C LYS A 158 6.67 16.25 -6.97
N SER A 159 6.30 15.90 -5.74
CA SER A 159 5.68 16.81 -4.78
C SER A 159 6.63 17.91 -4.30
N ASN A 160 7.93 17.61 -4.25
CA ASN A 160 8.98 18.49 -3.76
C ASN A 160 9.92 18.96 -4.89
N GLU A 161 9.50 18.84 -6.16
CA GLU A 161 10.30 19.17 -7.37
C GLU A 161 11.01 20.52 -7.26
N LYS A 162 10.32 21.56 -6.79
CA LYS A 162 10.89 22.90 -6.62
C LYS A 162 12.06 22.95 -5.63
N LEU A 163 12.03 22.15 -4.57
CA LEU A 163 13.10 22.07 -3.57
C LEU A 163 14.27 21.27 -4.13
N ILE A 164 13.98 20.14 -4.79
CA ILE A 164 14.98 19.28 -5.42
C ILE A 164 15.78 20.05 -6.47
N LEU A 165 15.10 20.80 -7.36
CA LEU A 165 15.77 21.62 -8.39
C LEU A 165 16.60 22.77 -7.81
N LYS A 166 16.36 23.17 -6.57
CA LYS A 166 17.17 24.16 -5.85
C LYS A 166 18.33 23.55 -5.05
N GLY A 167 18.43 22.21 -5.03
CA GLY A 167 19.43 21.50 -4.22
C GLY A 167 19.10 21.43 -2.72
N GLU A 168 17.87 21.77 -2.33
CA GLU A 168 17.42 21.79 -0.93
C GLU A 168 17.07 20.37 -0.42
N PHE A 169 18.02 19.43 -0.54
CA PHE A 169 17.79 18.01 -0.29
C PHE A 169 17.50 17.69 1.16
N ASP A 170 18.11 18.40 2.11
CA ASP A 170 17.88 18.18 3.55
C ASP A 170 16.41 18.36 3.94
N ILE A 171 15.74 19.35 3.35
CA ILE A 171 14.31 19.61 3.59
C ILE A 171 13.47 18.43 3.07
N VAL A 172 13.80 17.92 1.88
CA VAL A 172 13.10 16.80 1.25
C VAL A 172 13.34 15.49 2.02
N LEU A 173 14.57 15.23 2.42
CA LEU A 173 14.93 14.04 3.20
C LEU A 173 14.24 14.04 4.58
N ASN A 174 14.12 15.20 5.23
CA ASN A 174 13.37 15.34 6.47
C ASN A 174 11.87 15.04 6.27
N ASP A 175 11.25 15.56 5.20
CA ASP A 175 9.85 15.23 4.86
C ASP A 175 9.67 13.72 4.62
N ILE A 176 10.59 13.10 3.86
CA ILE A 176 10.57 11.65 3.64
C ILE A 176 10.68 10.92 4.98
N LYS A 177 11.67 11.24 5.81
CA LYS A 177 11.92 10.57 7.10
C LYS A 177 10.70 10.63 8.03
N LEU A 178 10.02 11.77 8.11
CA LEU A 178 8.82 11.94 8.94
C LEU A 178 7.63 11.11 8.46
N ASN A 179 7.53 10.87 7.15
CA ASN A 179 6.37 10.23 6.52
C ASN A 179 6.63 8.79 6.08
N LEU A 180 7.88 8.31 6.14
CA LEU A 180 8.29 7.04 5.54
C LEU A 180 7.59 5.86 6.20
N GLU A 181 7.50 5.80 7.53
CA GLU A 181 6.83 4.70 8.24
C GLU A 181 5.37 4.52 7.75
N HIS A 182 4.61 5.62 7.65
CA HIS A 182 3.25 5.58 7.15
C HIS A 182 3.18 5.23 5.66
N TYR A 183 4.12 5.73 4.86
CA TYR A 183 4.20 5.39 3.45
C TYR A 183 4.47 3.89 3.23
N GLN A 184 5.35 3.30 4.05
CA GLN A 184 5.75 1.89 4.00
C GLN A 184 4.66 0.96 4.51
N SER A 185 3.76 1.42 5.39
CA SER A 185 2.69 0.58 5.93
C SER A 185 1.85 -0.07 4.83
N PHE A 186 1.57 0.66 3.75
CA PHE A 186 0.83 0.10 2.63
C PHE A 186 1.59 -0.98 1.86
N CYS A 187 2.91 -0.81 1.65
CA CYS A 187 3.72 -1.87 1.03
C CYS A 187 3.73 -3.12 1.92
N PHE A 188 3.81 -2.94 3.24
CA PHE A 188 3.75 -4.03 4.21
C PHE A 188 2.39 -4.74 4.22
N GLU A 189 1.28 -4.01 4.08
CA GLU A 189 -0.07 -4.58 3.88
C GLU A 189 -0.15 -5.43 2.61
N GLN A 190 0.43 -4.97 1.50
CA GLN A 190 0.45 -5.70 0.23
C GLN A 190 1.23 -7.01 0.35
N LEU A 191 2.43 -6.95 0.95
CA LEU A 191 3.24 -8.15 1.21
C LEU A 191 2.54 -9.14 2.16
N ALA A 192 1.78 -8.64 3.14
CA ALA A 192 0.97 -9.50 4.00
C ALA A 192 -0.11 -10.24 3.22
N CYS A 193 -0.77 -9.57 2.27
CA CYS A 193 -1.74 -10.21 1.38
C CYS A 193 -1.07 -11.28 0.51
N GLU A 194 0.06 -10.96 -0.14
CA GLU A 194 0.82 -11.90 -0.98
C GLU A 194 1.28 -13.13 -0.18
N TYR A 195 1.79 -12.93 1.03
CA TYR A 195 2.18 -14.03 1.92
C TYR A 195 1.00 -14.93 2.27
N LEU A 196 -0.18 -14.38 2.54
CA LEU A 196 -1.37 -15.15 2.88
C LEU A 196 -1.95 -15.90 1.69
N GLU A 197 -1.87 -15.34 0.48
CA GLU A 197 -2.19 -16.07 -0.75
C GLU A 197 -1.35 -17.34 -0.85
N GLU A 198 -0.05 -17.24 -0.61
CA GLU A 198 0.84 -18.41 -0.62
C GLU A 198 0.63 -19.36 0.57
N GLN A 199 0.33 -18.85 1.77
CA GLN A 199 0.12 -19.70 2.96
C GLN A 199 -1.14 -20.54 2.84
N PHE A 200 -2.23 -19.93 2.38
CA PHE A 200 -3.54 -20.56 2.32
C PHE A 200 -3.84 -21.15 0.93
N GLN A 201 -2.95 -20.98 -0.05
CA GLN A 201 -3.14 -21.40 -1.43
C GLN A 201 -4.40 -20.82 -2.06
N VAL A 202 -4.64 -19.53 -1.79
CA VAL A 202 -5.79 -18.76 -2.27
C VAL A 202 -5.35 -17.59 -3.14
N LEU A 203 -6.30 -16.96 -3.84
CA LEU A 203 -6.05 -15.78 -4.68
C LEU A 203 -6.98 -14.63 -4.30
N ASN A 204 -6.58 -13.40 -4.58
CA ASN A 204 -7.33 -12.17 -4.35
C ASN A 204 -7.53 -11.84 -2.87
N VAL A 205 -6.49 -12.06 -2.05
CA VAL A 205 -6.43 -11.50 -0.70
C VAL A 205 -6.15 -10.01 -0.83
N GLN A 206 -6.97 -9.19 -0.19
CA GLN A 206 -6.87 -7.74 -0.30
C GLN A 206 -7.52 -7.05 0.89
N SER A 207 -7.48 -5.72 0.92
CA SER A 207 -8.19 -4.95 1.94
C SER A 207 -9.72 -5.04 1.74
N TYR A 208 -10.47 -4.90 2.84
CA TYR A 208 -11.91 -4.68 2.81
C TYR A 208 -12.20 -3.28 3.35
N TRP A 209 -13.10 -2.54 2.71
CA TRP A 209 -13.55 -1.25 3.23
C TRP A 209 -15.01 -0.99 2.87
N ASN A 210 -15.71 -0.34 3.78
CA ASN A 210 -17.02 0.25 3.54
C ASN A 210 -17.05 1.70 4.06
N LYS A 211 -18.23 2.28 4.25
CA LYS A 211 -18.38 3.63 4.81
C LYS A 211 -17.93 3.73 6.28
N GLU A 212 -18.00 2.64 7.03
CA GLU A 212 -17.89 2.63 8.50
C GLU A 212 -16.56 2.10 9.01
N LEU A 213 -15.95 1.14 8.32
CA LEU A 213 -14.73 0.46 8.77
C LEU A 213 -13.89 -0.05 7.59
N GLU A 214 -12.65 -0.39 7.92
CA GLU A 214 -11.65 -0.96 7.01
C GLU A 214 -10.89 -2.11 7.70
N LEU A 215 -10.60 -3.16 6.95
CA LEU A 215 -9.72 -4.27 7.30
C LEU A 215 -8.53 -4.25 6.35
N ASP A 216 -7.33 -4.39 6.90
CA ASP A 216 -6.09 -4.38 6.10
C ASP A 216 -5.99 -5.65 5.24
N VAL A 217 -6.48 -6.77 5.77
CA VAL A 217 -6.55 -8.08 5.10
C VAL A 217 -7.97 -8.64 5.20
N TYR A 218 -8.48 -9.15 4.10
CA TYR A 218 -9.75 -9.84 4.00
C TYR A 218 -9.73 -10.91 2.91
N TYR A 219 -10.23 -12.08 3.26
CA TYR A 219 -10.54 -13.16 2.32
C TYR A 219 -11.78 -13.90 2.79
N LYS A 220 -12.63 -14.29 1.84
CA LYS A 220 -13.81 -15.12 2.09
C LYS A 220 -14.22 -15.85 0.81
N ASP A 221 -14.34 -17.16 0.89
CA ASP A 221 -15.04 -18.00 -0.07
C ASP A 221 -16.03 -18.94 0.66
N GLU A 222 -16.43 -20.04 0.02
CA GLU A 222 -17.36 -21.02 0.59
C GLU A 222 -16.75 -21.84 1.73
N ASN A 223 -15.42 -21.98 1.78
CA ASN A 223 -14.71 -22.90 2.67
C ASN A 223 -13.84 -22.19 3.72
N LEU A 224 -13.42 -20.96 3.45
CA LEU A 224 -12.43 -20.24 4.24
C LEU A 224 -12.78 -18.75 4.32
N CYS A 225 -12.76 -18.22 5.54
CA CYS A 225 -12.83 -16.81 5.83
C CYS A 225 -11.69 -16.41 6.78
N PHE A 226 -10.90 -15.43 6.40
CA PHE A 226 -9.96 -14.81 7.32
C PHE A 226 -9.95 -13.30 7.16
N ILE A 227 -9.69 -12.62 8.26
CA ILE A 227 -9.52 -11.18 8.29
C ILE A 227 -8.26 -10.85 9.07
N GLY A 228 -7.67 -9.69 8.79
CA GLY A 228 -6.47 -9.31 9.49
C GLY A 228 -6.22 -7.82 9.58
N GLU A 229 -5.29 -7.51 10.47
CA GLU A 229 -4.78 -6.17 10.71
C GLU A 229 -3.25 -6.21 10.60
N VAL A 230 -2.70 -5.21 9.90
CA VAL A 230 -1.28 -5.09 9.63
C VAL A 230 -0.77 -3.84 10.32
N LYS A 231 0.34 -3.94 11.06
CA LYS A 231 0.96 -2.78 11.71
C LYS A 231 2.44 -2.72 11.40
N PHE A 232 2.78 -1.74 10.58
CA PHE A 232 4.15 -1.32 10.34
C PHE A 232 4.50 -0.19 11.31
N LYS A 233 4.92 -0.56 12.52
CA LYS A 233 5.33 0.39 13.57
C LYS A 233 6.58 -0.11 14.28
N HIS A 234 7.37 0.81 14.79
CA HIS A 234 8.53 0.47 15.62
C HIS A 234 8.18 -0.08 17.01
N LYS A 235 6.93 0.04 17.46
CA LYS A 235 6.47 -0.48 18.76
C LYS A 235 5.83 -1.86 18.60
N LYS A 236 6.05 -2.73 19.60
CA LYS A 236 5.34 -4.03 19.73
C LYS A 236 3.82 -3.82 19.78
N ILE A 237 3.07 -4.75 19.18
CA ILE A 237 1.60 -4.73 19.19
C ILE A 237 1.06 -5.38 20.46
N CYS A 238 0.01 -4.78 21.06
CA CYS A 238 -0.71 -5.33 22.21
C CYS A 238 -2.03 -6.01 21.81
N LYS A 239 -2.59 -6.83 22.72
CA LYS A 239 -3.84 -7.60 22.53
C LYS A 239 -5.06 -6.74 22.15
N ASN A 240 -5.04 -5.44 22.45
CA ASN A 240 -6.10 -4.51 22.05
C ASN A 240 -6.37 -4.53 20.53
N ILE A 241 -5.35 -4.71 19.69
CA ILE A 241 -5.55 -4.78 18.23
C ILE A 241 -6.39 -5.99 17.83
N LEU A 242 -6.20 -7.15 18.49
CA LEU A 242 -7.04 -8.33 18.27
C LEU A 242 -8.51 -8.05 18.64
N ASN A 243 -8.73 -7.39 19.79
CA ASN A 243 -10.08 -7.05 20.24
C ASN A 243 -10.78 -6.10 19.26
N GLN A 244 -10.04 -5.12 18.72
CA GLN A 244 -10.54 -4.22 17.68
C GLN A 244 -10.89 -4.99 16.40
N LEU A 245 -10.05 -5.93 15.97
CA LEU A 245 -10.31 -6.75 14.79
C LEU A 245 -11.55 -7.63 14.97
N LYS A 246 -11.72 -8.27 16.14
CA LYS A 246 -12.94 -9.02 16.50
C LYS A 246 -14.18 -8.14 16.49
N PHE A 247 -14.08 -6.91 17.00
CA PHE A 247 -15.17 -5.95 16.95
C PHE A 247 -15.56 -5.57 15.51
N LYS A 248 -14.57 -5.35 14.62
CA LYS A 248 -14.81 -5.12 13.19
C LYS A 248 -15.52 -6.33 12.56
N ALA A 249 -15.08 -7.55 12.85
CA ALA A 249 -15.70 -8.79 12.35
C ALA A 249 -17.18 -8.87 12.75
N LYS A 250 -17.49 -8.61 14.02
CA LYS A 250 -18.86 -8.58 14.53
C LYS A 250 -19.72 -7.54 13.81
N ARG A 251 -19.18 -6.35 13.56
CA ARG A 251 -19.90 -5.29 12.81
C ARG A 251 -20.17 -5.66 11.35
N LEU A 252 -19.32 -6.49 10.75
CA LEU A 252 -19.49 -7.01 9.40
C LEU A 252 -20.32 -8.31 9.35
N ASN A 253 -20.82 -8.81 10.50
CA ASN A 253 -21.47 -10.11 10.60
C ASN A 253 -20.62 -11.25 10.02
N LEU A 254 -19.29 -11.18 10.23
CA LEU A 254 -18.34 -12.20 9.81
C LEU A 254 -18.03 -13.15 10.96
N THR A 255 -17.87 -14.42 10.63
CA THR A 255 -17.33 -15.48 11.49
C THR A 255 -16.08 -16.05 10.84
N PRO A 256 -14.92 -15.36 10.96
CA PRO A 256 -13.69 -15.80 10.33
C PRO A 256 -13.15 -17.07 10.99
N ASP A 257 -12.65 -17.99 10.17
CA ASP A 257 -11.86 -19.14 10.59
C ASP A 257 -10.53 -18.70 11.21
N TYR A 258 -9.96 -17.58 10.73
CA TYR A 258 -8.73 -17.01 11.27
C TYR A 258 -8.79 -15.49 11.45
N TYR A 259 -8.29 -15.04 12.60
CA TYR A 259 -7.92 -13.66 12.88
C TYR A 259 -6.41 -13.52 12.73
N ILE A 260 -5.95 -12.68 11.81
CA ILE A 260 -4.54 -12.61 11.45
C ILE A 260 -3.96 -11.26 11.81
N LEU A 261 -2.83 -11.22 12.51
CA LEU A 261 -2.12 -9.98 12.83
C LEU A 261 -0.69 -10.03 12.29
N PHE A 262 -0.30 -8.96 11.60
CA PHE A 262 1.09 -8.74 11.19
C PHE A 262 1.71 -7.58 11.98
N SER A 263 2.95 -7.78 12.43
CA SER A 263 3.73 -6.76 13.13
C SER A 263 5.13 -6.61 12.56
N LYS A 264 5.56 -5.38 12.25
CA LYS A 264 6.99 -5.13 11.91
C LYS A 264 7.91 -5.52 13.07
N ASN A 265 7.59 -5.08 14.29
CA ASN A 265 8.44 -5.24 15.48
C ASN A 265 7.89 -6.26 16.50
N GLY A 266 7.04 -7.19 16.06
CA GLY A 266 6.50 -8.27 16.90
C GLY A 266 5.41 -7.84 17.89
N PHE A 267 5.16 -8.70 18.88
CA PHE A 267 4.04 -8.60 19.82
C PHE A 267 4.53 -8.41 21.25
N SER A 268 3.75 -7.73 22.09
CA SER A 268 4.08 -7.55 23.51
C SER A 268 4.08 -8.90 24.24
N GLU A 269 4.82 -9.00 25.34
CA GLU A 269 4.87 -10.23 26.17
C GLU A 269 3.50 -10.57 26.78
N GLN A 270 2.69 -9.55 27.06
CA GLN A 270 1.30 -9.68 27.49
C GLN A 270 0.36 -10.13 26.37
N PHE A 271 0.84 -10.18 25.12
CA PHE A 271 0.10 -10.81 24.03
C PHE A 271 0.26 -12.32 24.18
N ASP A 272 -0.61 -12.91 25.00
CA ASP A 272 -0.62 -14.34 25.23
C ASP A 272 -0.93 -15.08 23.91
N LYS A 273 0.12 -15.61 23.30
CA LYS A 273 0.06 -16.33 22.01
C LYS A 273 -0.63 -17.68 22.14
N SER A 274 -0.77 -18.19 23.37
CA SER A 274 -1.19 -19.57 23.64
C SER A 274 -2.71 -19.76 23.71
N ALA A 275 -3.49 -18.69 23.75
CA ALA A 275 -4.89 -18.77 24.21
C ALA A 275 -5.93 -19.04 23.10
N GLU A 276 -5.66 -18.79 21.82
CA GLU A 276 -6.70 -18.84 20.77
C GLU A 276 -6.22 -19.54 19.50
N LYS A 277 -6.76 -20.74 19.23
CA LYS A 277 -6.38 -21.59 18.09
C LYS A 277 -6.63 -20.94 16.72
N ASN A 278 -7.54 -19.99 16.63
CA ASN A 278 -7.90 -19.28 15.40
C ASN A 278 -7.20 -17.91 15.25
N VAL A 279 -6.16 -17.62 16.05
CA VAL A 279 -5.39 -16.37 15.94
C VAL A 279 -4.00 -16.68 15.40
N LEU A 280 -3.66 -16.09 14.25
CA LEU A 280 -2.36 -16.24 13.61
C LEU A 280 -1.57 -14.96 13.72
N LEU A 281 -0.33 -15.06 14.21
CA LEU A 281 0.55 -13.93 14.49
C LEU A 281 1.80 -14.05 13.63
N TYR A 282 2.03 -13.05 12.79
CA TYR A 282 3.19 -12.99 11.92
C TYR A 282 4.03 -11.76 12.23
N ASP A 283 5.35 -11.93 12.22
CA ASP A 283 6.29 -10.81 12.25
C ASP A 283 6.95 -10.62 10.87
N LEU A 284 7.88 -9.67 10.78
CA LEU A 284 8.60 -9.36 9.55
C LEU A 284 9.25 -10.61 8.92
N ASN A 285 9.69 -11.61 9.70
CA ASN A 285 10.34 -12.81 9.18
C ASN A 285 9.42 -13.68 8.34
N ALA A 286 8.09 -13.54 8.46
CA ALA A 286 7.14 -14.27 7.62
C ALA A 286 7.42 -14.04 6.12
N PHE A 287 7.86 -12.82 5.76
CA PHE A 287 8.13 -12.46 4.36
C PHE A 287 9.42 -13.06 3.81
N LYS A 288 10.23 -13.77 4.62
CA LYS A 288 11.32 -14.59 4.08
C LYS A 288 10.82 -15.67 3.13
N LYS A 289 9.57 -16.14 3.30
CA LYS A 289 8.96 -17.11 2.39
C LYS A 289 8.64 -16.53 1.00
N LEU A 290 8.58 -15.19 0.87
CA LEU A 290 8.33 -14.48 -0.39
C LEU A 290 9.61 -14.19 -1.20
N ILE A 291 10.78 -14.62 -0.71
CA ILE A 291 12.10 -14.40 -1.33
C ILE A 291 12.64 -15.73 -1.82
#